data_AF-A0AB38AGB8-F1
#
_entry.id   AF-A0AB38AGB8-F1
#
_cell.length_a   1.000
_cell.length_b   1.000
_cell.length_c   1.000
_cell.angle_alpha   90.00
_cell.angle_beta   90.00
_cell.angle_gamma   90.00
#
_symmetry.space_group_name_H-M   'P 1'
#
loop_
_entity.id
_entity.type
_entity.pdbx_description
1 polymer ?
#
loop_
_entity_poly.entity_id
_entity_poly.type
_entity_poly.pdbx_seq_one_letter_code
_entity_poly.pdbx_strand_id
1 'polypeptide(L)'
;MTHEEISDRIWEAVGHWVEGRHEESVQILAELAQTQTPSMMYGVACGIATVAKAALTKMHGHQTHTSFWGIRTLDGSRPEDTVPPHHLFAARFIAAYLNNDTDTALALYQAAFTSEDPELWPACMHTLLAATGEAVLAATPGADR
;
A
#
# COMPACT_ATOMS: atom_id res chain seq x y z
N MET A 1 -8.64 19.10 5.26
CA MET A 1 -8.88 17.94 6.13
C MET A 1 -7.84 17.96 7.24
N THR A 2 -8.22 17.55 8.46
CA THR A 2 -7.31 17.31 9.57
C THR A 2 -6.60 15.95 9.41
N HIS A 3 -5.56 15.69 10.19
CA HIS A 3 -4.85 14.40 10.16
C HIS A 3 -5.76 13.22 10.59
N GLU A 4 -6.69 13.48 11.50
CA GLU A 4 -7.68 12.52 11.99
C GLU A 4 -8.67 12.16 10.87
N GLU A 5 -9.22 13.17 10.18
CA GLU A 5 -10.11 12.96 9.03
C GLU A 5 -9.44 12.15 7.90
N ILE A 6 -8.15 12.37 7.65
CA ILE A 6 -7.41 11.57 6.64
C ILE A 6 -7.25 10.12 7.09
N SER A 7 -6.96 9.91 8.38
CA SER A 7 -6.83 8.57 8.93
C SER A 7 -8.14 7.79 8.84
N ASP A 8 -9.27 8.43 9.14
CA ASP A 8 -10.60 7.84 9.01
C ASP A 8 -10.91 7.45 7.56
N ARG A 9 -10.60 8.33 6.60
CA ARG A 9 -10.78 8.03 5.17
C ARG A 9 -9.90 6.89 4.69
N ILE A 10 -8.68 6.74 5.21
CA ILE A 10 -7.81 5.59 4.90
C ILE A 10 -8.43 4.29 5.42
N TRP A 11 -8.92 4.29 6.66
CA TRP A 11 -9.60 3.12 7.23
C TRP A 11 -10.87 2.75 6.46
N GLU A 12 -11.66 3.75 6.07
CA GLU A 12 -12.85 3.58 5.26
C GLU A 12 -12.50 3.00 3.89
N ALA A 13 -11.48 3.52 3.21
CA ALA A 13 -11.02 3.01 1.92
C ALA A 13 -10.59 1.53 2.01
N VAL A 14 -9.79 1.16 3.01
CA VAL A 14 -9.42 -0.25 3.22
C VAL A 14 -10.64 -1.09 3.56
N GLY A 15 -11.55 -0.60 4.40
CA GLY A 15 -12.78 -1.29 4.77
C GLY A 15 -13.66 -1.59 3.56
N HIS A 16 -13.88 -0.61 2.69
CA HIS A 16 -14.58 -0.81 1.42
C HIS A 16 -13.90 -1.87 0.55
N TRP A 17 -12.56 -1.90 0.49
CA TRP A 17 -11.86 -2.95 -0.26
C TRP A 17 -12.18 -4.33 0.31
N VAL A 18 -12.02 -4.50 1.61
CA VAL A 18 -12.25 -5.77 2.33
C VAL A 18 -13.68 -6.27 2.17
N GLU A 19 -14.65 -5.37 2.06
CA GLU A 19 -16.07 -5.71 1.85
C GLU A 19 -16.44 -5.95 0.37
N GLY A 20 -15.48 -5.96 -0.54
CA GLY A 20 -15.71 -6.12 -1.98
C GLY A 20 -16.24 -4.86 -2.68
N ARG A 21 -16.34 -3.74 -1.96
CA ARG A 21 -16.78 -2.42 -2.47
C ARG A 21 -15.58 -1.67 -3.09
N HIS A 22 -14.90 -2.31 -4.05
CA HIS A 22 -13.64 -1.82 -4.62
C HIS A 22 -13.77 -0.45 -5.29
N GLU A 23 -14.89 -0.18 -5.96
CA GLU A 23 -15.14 1.12 -6.61
C GLU A 23 -15.22 2.26 -5.57
N GLU A 24 -15.91 2.04 -4.45
CA GLU A 24 -15.99 3.00 -3.35
C GLU A 24 -14.61 3.23 -2.73
N SER A 25 -13.83 2.17 -2.52
CA SER A 25 -12.46 2.23 -2.02
C SER A 25 -11.56 3.14 -2.89
N VAL A 26 -11.60 2.94 -4.20
CA VAL A 26 -10.81 3.73 -5.17
C VAL A 26 -11.31 5.17 -5.24
N GLN A 27 -12.61 5.39 -5.14
CA GLN A 27 -13.20 6.73 -5.15
C GLN A 27 -12.70 7.57 -3.97
N ILE A 28 -12.59 7.00 -2.76
CA ILE A 28 -12.01 7.70 -1.60
C ILE A 28 -10.57 8.14 -1.90
N LEU A 29 -9.76 7.26 -2.48
CA LEU A 29 -8.37 7.56 -2.82
C LEU A 29 -8.28 8.68 -3.87
N ALA A 30 -9.18 8.70 -4.86
CA ALA A 30 -9.27 9.75 -5.86
C ALA A 30 -9.65 11.11 -5.25
N GLU A 31 -10.59 11.14 -4.30
CA GLU A 31 -10.97 12.36 -3.58
C GLU A 31 -9.83 12.92 -2.72
N LEU A 32 -9.09 12.04 -2.05
CA LEU A 32 -7.88 12.44 -1.33
C LEU A 32 -6.85 13.04 -2.28
N ALA A 33 -6.60 12.40 -3.43
CA ALA A 33 -5.65 12.89 -4.43
C ALA A 33 -6.03 14.29 -4.99
N GLN A 34 -7.32 14.58 -5.13
CA GLN A 34 -7.82 15.88 -5.62
C GLN A 34 -7.72 17.00 -4.58
N THR A 35 -7.85 16.66 -3.29
CA THR A 35 -7.97 17.65 -2.21
C THR A 35 -6.68 17.87 -1.41
N GLN A 36 -5.74 16.93 -1.49
CA GLN A 36 -4.53 16.93 -0.67
C GLN A 36 -3.28 17.31 -1.46
N THR A 37 -2.25 17.77 -0.74
CA THR A 37 -0.94 18.06 -1.34
C THR A 37 -0.15 16.77 -1.58
N PRO A 38 0.90 16.79 -2.42
CA PRO A 38 1.75 15.61 -2.66
C PRO A 38 2.39 15.06 -1.37
N SER A 39 2.76 15.92 -0.43
CA SER A 39 3.31 15.51 0.87
C SER A 39 2.26 14.83 1.76
N MET A 40 1.01 15.29 1.70
CA MET A 40 -0.10 14.65 2.42
C MET A 40 -0.46 13.30 1.80
N MET A 41 -0.40 13.18 0.47
CA MET A 41 -0.61 11.91 -0.23
C MET A 41 0.50 10.88 0.05
N TYR A 42 1.74 11.32 0.31
CA TYR A 42 2.77 10.43 0.87
C TYR A 42 2.37 9.92 2.26
N GLY A 43 1.81 10.80 3.10
CA GLY A 43 1.21 10.41 4.39
C GLY A 43 0.10 9.38 4.23
N VAL A 44 -0.77 9.53 3.22
CA VAL A 44 -1.80 8.55 2.86
C VAL A 44 -1.18 7.19 2.50
N ALA A 45 -0.15 7.16 1.65
CA ALA A 45 0.57 5.93 1.31
C ALA A 45 1.16 5.25 2.56
N CYS A 46 1.77 6.01 3.46
CA CYS A 46 2.28 5.52 4.75
C CYS A 46 1.16 4.98 5.65
N GLY A 47 0.01 5.64 5.69
CA GLY A 47 -1.16 5.18 6.45
C GLY A 47 -1.69 3.85 5.93
N ILE A 48 -1.82 3.71 4.62
CA ILE A 48 -2.18 2.43 3.97
C ILE A 48 -1.14 1.34 4.32
N ALA A 49 0.15 1.64 4.18
CA ALA A 49 1.22 0.70 4.54
C ALA A 49 1.26 0.35 6.04
N THR A 50 0.77 1.22 6.92
CA THR A 50 0.60 0.94 8.35
C THR A 50 -0.43 -0.16 8.57
N VAL A 51 -1.54 -0.13 7.83
CA VAL A 51 -2.57 -1.17 7.88
C VAL A 51 -2.01 -2.49 7.34
N ALA A 52 -1.27 -2.46 6.23
CA ALA A 52 -0.59 -3.65 5.69
C ALA A 52 0.40 -4.25 6.70
N LYS A 53 1.18 -3.40 7.39
CA LYS A 53 2.11 -3.82 8.45
C LYS A 53 1.37 -4.54 9.58
N ALA A 54 0.23 -4.01 10.03
CA ALA A 54 -0.58 -4.66 11.07
C ALA A 54 -1.10 -6.04 10.62
N ALA A 55 -1.62 -6.14 9.39
CA ALA A 55 -2.11 -7.39 8.83
C ALA A 55 -0.99 -8.45 8.68
N LEU A 56 0.13 -8.07 8.09
CA LEU A 56 1.27 -8.97 7.89
C LEU A 56 1.92 -9.40 9.22
N THR A 57 1.99 -8.50 10.20
CA THR A 57 2.47 -8.84 11.56
C THR A 57 1.53 -9.82 12.26
N LYS A 58 0.22 -9.70 12.04
CA LYS A 58 -0.76 -10.68 12.56
C LYS A 58 -0.60 -12.06 11.91
N MET A 59 -0.33 -12.12 10.61
CA MET A 59 -0.15 -13.38 9.86
C MET A 59 1.17 -14.09 10.16
N HIS A 60 2.26 -13.33 10.31
CA HIS A 60 3.62 -13.88 10.35
C HIS A 60 4.35 -13.67 11.67
N GLY A 61 3.71 -13.00 12.63
CA GLY A 61 4.31 -12.64 13.91
C GLY A 61 5.19 -11.39 13.83
N HIS A 62 5.75 -10.99 14.98
CA HIS A 62 6.68 -9.88 15.06
C HIS A 62 8.05 -10.27 14.49
N GLN A 63 8.65 -9.35 13.71
CA GLN A 63 10.03 -9.53 13.27
C GLN A 63 11.00 -9.45 14.45
N THR A 64 12.02 -10.30 14.41
CA THR A 64 13.19 -10.19 15.28
C THR A 64 14.23 -9.26 14.63
N HIS A 65 15.21 -8.77 15.39
CA HIS A 65 16.23 -7.83 14.92
C HIS A 65 17.08 -8.31 13.72
N THR A 66 16.98 -9.59 13.32
CA THR A 66 17.74 -10.18 12.21
C THR A 66 16.88 -10.53 10.99
N SER A 67 15.58 -10.25 11.04
CA SER A 67 14.63 -10.55 9.94
C SER A 67 14.35 -9.29 9.13
N PHE A 68 14.21 -9.44 7.81
CA PHE A 68 13.79 -8.36 6.90
C PHE A 68 12.70 -8.87 5.95
N TRP A 69 11.82 -7.98 5.52
CA TRP A 69 10.85 -8.26 4.46
C TRP A 69 11.53 -8.09 3.10
N GLY A 70 11.31 -9.07 2.23
CA GLY A 70 11.85 -9.09 0.87
C GLY A 70 10.82 -9.59 -0.13
N ILE A 71 10.99 -9.18 -1.39
CA ILE A 71 10.14 -9.60 -2.50
C ILE A 71 10.84 -10.77 -3.20
N ARG A 72 10.09 -11.85 -3.43
CA ARG A 72 10.59 -13.04 -4.13
C ARG A 72 9.56 -13.53 -5.13
N THR A 73 9.99 -13.74 -6.37
CA THR A 73 9.23 -14.45 -7.40
C THR A 73 9.32 -15.96 -7.17
N LEU A 74 8.28 -16.71 -7.54
CA LEU A 74 8.25 -18.16 -7.32
C LEU A 74 9.30 -18.92 -8.15
N ASP A 75 9.61 -18.40 -9.34
CA ASP A 75 10.55 -18.99 -10.29
C ASP A 75 11.99 -18.46 -10.13
N GLY A 76 12.24 -17.53 -9.20
CA GLY A 76 13.54 -16.90 -8.99
C GLY A 76 13.94 -15.88 -10.06
N SER A 77 13.03 -15.53 -10.98
CA SER A 77 13.23 -14.42 -11.91
C SER A 77 13.33 -13.08 -11.19
N ARG A 78 13.92 -12.08 -11.84
CA ARG A 78 13.93 -10.72 -11.28
C ARG A 78 12.51 -10.15 -11.35
N PRO A 79 11.95 -9.62 -10.24
CA PRO A 79 10.61 -9.04 -10.25
C PRO A 79 10.44 -7.95 -11.33
N GLU A 80 11.49 -7.21 -11.63
CA GLU A 80 11.51 -6.15 -12.65
C GLU A 80 11.21 -6.64 -14.06
N ASP A 81 11.48 -7.92 -14.35
CA ASP A 81 11.32 -8.49 -15.69
C ASP A 81 9.90 -9.02 -15.92
N THR A 82 9.13 -9.25 -14.84
CA THR A 82 7.87 -10.03 -14.89
C THR A 82 6.68 -9.35 -14.23
N VAL A 83 6.91 -8.42 -13.30
CA VAL A 83 5.85 -7.77 -12.52
C VAL A 83 5.58 -6.37 -13.06
N PRO A 84 4.31 -6.00 -13.31
CA PRO A 84 3.96 -4.65 -13.72
C PRO A 84 4.49 -3.58 -12.74
N PRO A 85 4.93 -2.39 -13.21
CA PRO A 85 5.56 -1.38 -12.36
C PRO A 85 4.76 -0.99 -11.11
N HIS A 86 3.44 -0.84 -11.22
CA HIS A 86 2.57 -0.47 -10.10
C HIS A 86 2.42 -1.58 -9.04
N HIS A 87 2.45 -2.84 -9.45
CA HIS A 87 2.50 -3.98 -8.53
C HIS A 87 3.83 -4.05 -7.81
N LEU A 88 4.93 -3.84 -8.53
CA LEU A 88 6.26 -3.84 -7.96
C LEU A 88 6.47 -2.65 -7.01
N PHE A 89 5.92 -1.48 -7.33
CA PHE A 89 5.86 -0.32 -6.44
C PHE A 89 5.17 -0.69 -5.12
N ALA A 90 3.95 -1.22 -5.16
CA ALA A 90 3.18 -1.52 -3.96
C ALA A 90 3.94 -2.49 -3.05
N ALA A 91 4.47 -3.58 -3.61
CA ALA A 91 5.25 -4.56 -2.87
C ALA A 91 6.52 -3.95 -2.25
N ARG A 92 7.26 -3.12 -3.00
CA ARG A 92 8.49 -2.46 -2.51
C ARG A 92 8.21 -1.42 -1.46
N PHE A 93 7.15 -0.64 -1.63
CA PHE A 93 6.75 0.40 -0.69
C PHE A 93 6.37 -0.22 0.66
N ILE A 94 5.52 -1.26 0.64
CA ILE A 94 5.16 -2.03 1.84
C ILE A 94 6.43 -2.62 2.48
N ALA A 95 7.27 -3.32 1.73
CA ALA A 95 8.49 -3.93 2.28
C ALA A 95 9.44 -2.90 2.91
N ALA A 96 9.69 -1.78 2.24
CA ALA A 96 10.49 -0.68 2.76
C ALA A 96 9.90 -0.12 4.07
N TYR A 97 8.59 0.13 4.08
CA TYR A 97 7.87 0.62 5.26
C TYR A 97 7.96 -0.36 6.44
N LEU A 98 7.79 -1.66 6.20
CA LEU A 98 7.90 -2.68 7.25
C LEU A 98 9.33 -2.82 7.78
N ASN A 99 10.34 -2.61 6.94
CA ASN A 99 11.75 -2.59 7.31
C ASN A 99 12.17 -1.27 7.99
N ASN A 100 11.26 -0.31 8.17
CA ASN A 100 11.53 1.06 8.62
C ASN A 100 12.55 1.81 7.74
N ASP A 101 12.64 1.44 6.46
CA ASP A 101 13.46 2.12 5.45
C ASP A 101 12.64 3.27 4.83
N THR A 102 12.57 4.37 5.57
CA THR A 102 11.79 5.56 5.18
C THR A 102 12.36 6.25 3.95
N ASP A 103 13.68 6.16 3.73
CA ASP A 103 14.35 6.79 2.59
C ASP A 103 13.94 6.08 1.30
N THR A 104 13.95 4.74 1.28
CA THR A 104 13.47 3.96 0.14
C THR A 104 11.97 4.17 -0.09
N ALA A 105 11.14 4.18 0.96
CA ALA A 105 9.71 4.43 0.82
C ALA A 105 9.43 5.80 0.18
N LEU A 106 10.11 6.86 0.65
CA LEU A 106 9.98 8.20 0.08
C LEU A 106 10.47 8.26 -1.38
N ALA A 107 11.62 7.65 -1.68
CA ALA A 107 12.17 7.63 -3.02
C ALA A 107 11.24 6.92 -4.03
N LEU A 108 10.64 5.79 -3.63
CA LEU A 108 9.65 5.08 -4.44
C LEU A 108 8.43 5.97 -4.73
N TYR A 109 7.89 6.63 -3.70
CA TYR A 109 6.74 7.50 -3.86
C TYR A 109 7.04 8.68 -4.78
N GLN A 110 8.18 9.34 -4.60
CA GLN A 110 8.62 10.45 -5.45
C GLN A 110 8.78 9.98 -6.90
N ALA A 111 9.44 8.86 -7.14
CA ALA A 111 9.62 8.32 -8.48
C ALA A 111 8.30 8.04 -9.19
N ALA A 112 7.31 7.49 -8.48
CA ALA A 112 5.97 7.29 -9.05
C ALA A 112 5.28 8.65 -9.31
N PHE A 113 5.30 9.57 -8.34
CA PHE A 113 4.61 10.86 -8.40
C PHE A 113 5.15 11.79 -9.47
N THR A 114 6.46 11.77 -9.72
CA THR A 114 7.11 12.61 -10.74
C THR A 114 7.32 11.90 -12.08
N SER A 115 6.68 10.74 -12.27
CA SER A 115 6.73 9.99 -13.52
C SER A 115 6.16 10.82 -14.68
N GLU A 116 6.74 10.65 -15.88
CA GLU A 116 6.19 11.22 -17.11
C GLU A 116 4.90 10.51 -17.55
N ASP A 117 4.69 9.28 -17.11
CA ASP A 117 3.45 8.53 -17.31
C ASP A 117 2.38 8.99 -16.28
N PRO A 118 1.32 9.69 -16.71
CA PRO A 118 0.31 10.22 -15.80
C PRO A 118 -0.54 9.13 -15.13
N GLU A 119 -0.59 7.92 -15.70
CA GLU A 119 -1.38 6.80 -15.18
C GLU A 119 -0.60 5.99 -14.14
N LEU A 120 0.72 6.13 -14.08
CA LEU A 120 1.56 5.32 -13.20
C LEU A 120 1.28 5.60 -11.72
N TRP A 121 1.25 6.86 -11.31
CA TRP A 121 1.04 7.21 -9.90
C TRP A 121 -0.34 6.78 -9.38
N PRO A 122 -1.46 7.06 -10.09
CA PRO A 122 -2.78 6.53 -9.71
C PRO A 122 -2.79 5.00 -9.61
N ALA A 123 -2.20 4.29 -10.58
CA ALA A 123 -2.12 2.84 -10.56
C ALA A 123 -1.32 2.31 -9.36
N CYS A 124 -0.20 2.96 -9.03
CA CYS A 124 0.63 2.65 -7.86
C CYS A 124 -0.15 2.78 -6.55
N MET A 125 -0.88 3.89 -6.36
CA MET A 125 -1.66 4.15 -5.15
C MET A 125 -2.86 3.20 -5.03
N HIS A 126 -3.55 2.93 -6.13
CA HIS A 126 -4.63 1.93 -6.16
C HIS A 126 -4.10 0.53 -5.82
N THR A 127 -2.98 0.13 -6.42
CA THR A 127 -2.40 -1.20 -6.17
C THR A 127 -1.89 -1.34 -4.74
N LEU A 128 -1.38 -0.26 -4.14
CA LEU A 128 -0.99 -0.23 -2.73
C LEU A 128 -2.20 -0.45 -1.79
N LEU A 129 -3.32 0.20 -2.08
CA LEU A 129 -4.59 0.02 -1.36
C LEU A 129 -5.12 -1.42 -1.52
N ALA A 130 -5.13 -1.91 -2.76
CA ALA A 130 -5.54 -3.27 -3.09
C ALA A 130 -4.72 -4.32 -2.34
N ALA A 131 -3.39 -4.28 -2.47
CA ALA A 131 -2.49 -5.20 -1.79
C ALA A 131 -2.65 -5.16 -0.26
N THR A 132 -2.99 -4.01 0.30
CA THR A 132 -3.28 -3.84 1.72
C THR A 132 -4.59 -4.52 2.11
N GLY A 133 -5.66 -4.31 1.34
CA GLY A 133 -6.94 -4.98 1.57
C GLY A 133 -6.84 -6.50 1.47
N GLU A 134 -6.11 -7.01 0.48
CA GLU A 134 -5.82 -8.45 0.35
C GLU A 134 -5.07 -8.99 1.58
N ALA A 135 -4.09 -8.24 2.09
CA ALA A 135 -3.38 -8.63 3.31
C ALA A 135 -4.33 -8.67 4.53
N VAL A 136 -5.25 -7.71 4.66
CA VAL A 136 -6.24 -7.67 5.75
C VAL A 136 -7.21 -8.86 5.67
N LEU A 137 -7.69 -9.20 4.47
CA LEU A 137 -8.51 -10.39 4.24
C LEU A 137 -7.77 -11.67 4.65
N ALA A 138 -6.53 -11.83 4.18
CA ALA A 138 -5.69 -12.98 4.53
C ALA A 138 -5.40 -13.07 6.05
N ALA A 139 -5.31 -11.92 6.73
CA ALA A 139 -5.09 -11.83 8.17
C ALA A 139 -6.35 -12.05 9.02
N THR A 140 -7.54 -12.20 8.40
CA THR A 140 -8.82 -12.33 9.10
C THR A 140 -9.52 -13.63 8.71
N PRO A 141 -9.18 -14.77 9.36
CA PRO A 141 -9.82 -16.05 9.06
C PRO A 141 -11.32 -15.99 9.36
N GLY A 142 -12.16 -16.20 8.34
CA GLY A 142 -13.62 -16.32 8.48
C GLY A 142 -14.47 -15.18 7.90
N ALA A 143 -13.88 -14.25 7.13
CA ALA A 143 -14.64 -13.20 6.43
C ALA A 143 -15.47 -13.73 5.23
N ASP A 144 -15.21 -14.96 4.77
CA ASP A 144 -16.03 -15.69 3.78
C ASP A 144 -16.85 -16.82 4.43
N ARG A 145 -17.83 -16.47 5.26
CA ARG A 145 -18.94 -17.38 5.61
C ARG A 145 -20.29 -16.70 5.49
#